data_AF-A0AAE3FT48-F1
#
_entry.id   AF-A0AAE3FT48-F1
#
_cell.length_a   1.000
_cell.length_b   1.000
_cell.length_c   1.000
_cell.angle_alpha   90.00
_cell.angle_beta   90.00
_cell.angle_gamma   90.00
#
_symmetry.space_group_name_H-M   'P 1'
#
loop_
_entity.id
_entity.type
_entity.pdbx_description
1 polymer ?
#
loop_
_entity_poly.entity_id
_entity_poly.type
_entity_poly.pdbx_seq_one_letter_code
_entity_poly.pdbx_strand_id
1 'polypeptide(L)'
;MVQRPPSPDTPVVSPSKPVNAGDESVLVTTQQLVDILERYLGDGLDESTLETILLELDRGGYVEWVTVTQSNGYIWDLSESPEKIGEAIADAAVACLDAWLQDSDN
;
A
#
# COMPACT_ATOMS: atom_id res chain seq x y z
N MET A 1 11.54 8.51 -57.53
CA MET A 1 11.44 7.56 -56.40
C MET A 1 11.99 8.28 -55.17
N VAL A 2 11.16 8.58 -54.19
CA VAL A 2 11.60 9.25 -52.95
C VAL A 2 11.14 8.36 -51.80
N GLN A 3 12.08 7.71 -51.12
CA GLN A 3 11.80 6.82 -50.00
C GLN A 3 11.44 7.67 -48.78
N ARG A 4 10.25 7.43 -48.24
CA ARG A 4 9.79 7.99 -46.96
C ARG A 4 10.66 7.42 -45.83
N PRO A 5 11.12 8.23 -44.87
CA PRO A 5 11.81 7.69 -43.70
C PRO A 5 10.83 6.86 -42.87
N PRO A 6 11.30 5.78 -42.22
CA PRO A 6 10.44 4.99 -41.33
C PRO A 6 9.99 5.84 -40.15
N SER A 7 8.72 5.71 -39.76
CA SER A 7 8.18 6.34 -38.55
C SER A 7 8.89 5.82 -37.31
N PRO A 8 9.18 6.66 -36.29
CA PRO A 8 9.67 6.18 -35.02
C PRO A 8 8.58 5.36 -34.32
N ASP A 9 8.94 4.17 -33.87
CA ASP A 9 8.09 3.37 -32.98
C ASP A 9 7.85 4.16 -31.69
N THR A 10 6.61 4.60 -31.46
CA THR A 10 6.17 5.06 -30.15
C THR A 10 6.28 3.90 -29.17
N PRO A 11 7.01 4.02 -28.06
CA PRO A 11 7.00 3.00 -27.03
C PRO A 11 5.57 2.90 -26.50
N VAL A 12 4.95 1.73 -26.68
CA VAL A 12 3.71 1.39 -26.00
C VAL A 12 4.06 1.39 -24.52
N VAL A 13 3.64 2.42 -23.79
CA VAL A 13 3.64 2.44 -22.33
C VAL A 13 2.59 1.41 -21.92
N SER A 14 3.00 0.15 -21.82
CA SER A 14 2.23 -0.86 -21.10
C SER A 14 2.14 -0.41 -19.63
N PRO A 15 0.98 -0.51 -18.98
CA PRO A 15 0.88 -0.24 -17.55
C PRO A 15 1.88 -1.15 -16.86
N SER A 16 2.84 -0.54 -16.16
CA SER A 16 3.91 -1.26 -15.46
C SER A 16 3.26 -2.19 -14.44
N LYS A 17 3.21 -3.47 -14.81
CA LYS A 17 2.99 -4.56 -13.86
C LYS A 17 4.02 -4.36 -12.73
N PRO A 18 3.64 -4.50 -11.44
CA PRO A 18 4.59 -4.37 -10.35
C PRO A 18 5.77 -5.31 -10.62
N VAL A 19 6.98 -4.74 -10.52
CA VAL A 19 8.21 -5.44 -10.85
C VAL A 19 8.44 -6.49 -9.77
N ASN A 20 8.21 -7.78 -10.10
CA ASN A 20 8.60 -8.87 -9.22
C ASN A 20 10.07 -9.18 -9.47
N ALA A 21 10.92 -8.81 -8.51
CA ALA A 21 12.31 -9.21 -8.44
C ALA A 21 12.58 -9.79 -7.04
N GLY A 22 12.58 -11.13 -6.94
CA GLY A 22 13.19 -11.97 -5.90
C GLY A 22 12.90 -11.63 -4.44
N ASP A 23 12.21 -12.52 -3.71
CA ASP A 23 11.70 -12.28 -2.34
C ASP A 23 10.90 -10.97 -2.28
N GLU A 24 9.66 -11.07 -2.76
CA GLU A 24 8.87 -9.98 -3.35
C GLU A 24 8.53 -8.88 -2.35
N SER A 25 9.42 -7.89 -2.19
CA SER A 25 9.13 -6.61 -1.53
C SER A 25 7.94 -5.95 -2.25
N VAL A 26 6.82 -5.76 -1.56
CA VAL A 26 5.60 -5.16 -2.12
C VAL A 26 5.70 -3.66 -1.98
N LEU A 27 6.47 -3.05 -2.89
CA LEU A 27 6.70 -1.61 -2.92
C LEU A 27 5.58 -0.88 -3.66
N VAL A 28 4.95 0.09 -3.00
CA VAL A 28 3.85 0.87 -3.56
C VAL A 28 3.97 2.34 -3.19
N THR A 29 3.46 3.22 -4.05
CA THR A 29 3.32 4.65 -3.72
C THR A 29 1.99 4.94 -3.03
N THR A 30 1.89 6.09 -2.34
CA THR A 30 0.62 6.57 -1.77
C THR A 30 -0.48 6.62 -2.84
N GLN A 31 -0.22 7.24 -3.99
CA GLN A 31 -1.17 7.29 -5.10
C GLN A 31 -1.60 5.90 -5.60
N GLN A 32 -0.68 4.94 -5.69
CA GLN A 32 -1.03 3.56 -6.08
C GLN A 32 -1.96 2.91 -5.05
N LEU A 33 -1.76 3.18 -3.76
CA LEU A 33 -2.67 2.72 -2.71
C LEU A 33 -4.04 3.39 -2.78
N VAL A 34 -4.10 4.69 -3.07
CA VAL A 34 -5.37 5.38 -3.36
C VAL A 34 -6.11 4.66 -4.48
N ASP A 35 -5.48 4.50 -5.64
CA ASP A 35 -6.10 3.87 -6.82
C ASP A 35 -6.54 2.41 -6.55
N ILE A 36 -5.83 1.68 -5.68
CA ILE A 36 -6.21 0.33 -5.25
C ILE A 36 -7.44 0.38 -4.35
N LEU A 37 -7.40 1.20 -3.30
CA LEU A 37 -8.47 1.30 -2.29
C LEU A 37 -9.76 1.84 -2.89
N GLU A 38 -9.69 2.85 -3.76
CA GLU A 38 -10.87 3.37 -4.48
C GLU A 38 -11.55 2.27 -5.32
N ARG A 39 -10.77 1.39 -5.96
CA ARG A 39 -11.32 0.26 -6.71
C ARG A 39 -12.02 -0.78 -5.84
N TYR A 40 -11.58 -0.95 -4.59
CA TYR A 40 -12.19 -1.89 -3.65
C TYR A 40 -13.39 -1.30 -2.91
N LEU A 41 -13.32 -0.01 -2.54
CA LEU A 41 -14.33 0.68 -1.75
C LEU A 41 -15.45 1.28 -2.62
N GLY A 42 -15.14 1.58 -3.89
CA GLY A 42 -16.08 2.21 -4.83
C GLY A 42 -16.26 3.73 -4.65
N ASP A 43 -15.55 4.32 -3.68
CA ASP A 43 -15.59 5.75 -3.34
C ASP A 43 -14.21 6.39 -3.53
N GLY A 44 -14.22 7.70 -3.76
CA GLY A 44 -12.98 8.50 -3.87
C GLY A 44 -12.30 8.64 -2.52
N LEU A 45 -10.99 8.41 -2.47
CA LEU A 45 -10.18 8.47 -1.27
C LEU A 45 -9.23 9.67 -1.36
N ASP A 46 -9.28 10.54 -0.36
CA ASP A 46 -8.37 11.68 -0.29
C ASP A 46 -6.93 11.21 0.00
N GLU A 47 -6.01 11.52 -0.92
CA GLU A 47 -4.60 11.10 -0.84
C GLU A 47 -3.92 11.61 0.44
N SER A 48 -4.19 12.86 0.84
CA SER A 48 -3.57 13.47 2.03
C SER A 48 -4.00 12.80 3.34
N THR A 49 -5.27 12.37 3.40
CA THR A 49 -5.82 11.59 4.50
C THR A 49 -5.17 10.21 4.54
N LEU A 50 -5.05 9.53 3.41
CA LEU A 50 -4.40 8.21 3.35
C LEU A 50 -2.93 8.30 3.74
N GLU A 51 -2.21 9.31 3.26
CA GLU A 51 -0.80 9.54 3.61
C GLU A 51 -0.63 9.72 5.13
N THR A 52 -1.50 10.51 5.75
CA THR A 52 -1.50 10.70 7.21
C THR A 52 -1.69 9.37 7.94
N ILE A 53 -2.62 8.53 7.47
CA ILE A 53 -2.86 7.20 8.04
C ILE A 53 -1.62 6.31 7.88
N LEU A 54 -1.01 6.27 6.69
CA LEU A 54 0.18 5.45 6.44
C LEU A 54 1.37 5.87 7.30
N LEU A 55 1.54 7.17 7.57
CA LEU A 55 2.56 7.66 8.51
C LEU A 55 2.32 7.20 9.95
N GLU A 56 1.07 7.16 10.42
CA GLU A 56 0.78 6.62 11.75
C GLU A 56 0.96 5.09 11.80
N LEU A 57 0.61 4.39 10.72
CA LEU A 57 0.84 2.95 10.61
C LEU A 57 2.34 2.61 10.59
N ASP A 58 3.17 3.44 9.95
CA ASP A 58 4.63 3.32 9.98
C ASP A 58 5.20 3.51 11.38
N ARG A 59 4.72 4.53 12.11
CA ARG A 59 5.07 4.72 13.53
C ARG A 59 4.65 3.56 14.42
N GLY A 60 3.55 2.90 14.08
CA GLY A 60 3.08 1.67 14.72
C GLY A 60 3.83 0.41 14.28
N GLY A 61 4.72 0.52 13.29
CA GLY A 61 5.50 -0.58 12.74
C GLY A 61 4.75 -1.49 11.76
N TYR A 62 3.53 -1.13 11.34
CA TYR A 62 2.62 -1.95 10.52
C TYR A 62 2.90 -1.88 9.02
N VAL A 63 3.33 -0.72 8.54
CA VAL A 63 3.87 -0.51 7.19
C VAL A 63 5.28 0.04 7.34
N GLU A 64 6.10 -0.03 6.29
CA GLU A 64 7.44 0.53 6.34
C GLU A 64 7.61 1.62 5.27
N TRP A 65 7.94 2.83 5.70
CA TRP A 65 8.36 3.87 4.78
C TRP A 65 9.79 3.60 4.29
N VAL A 66 9.93 3.46 2.96
CA VAL A 66 11.22 3.15 2.33
C VAL A 66 11.96 4.41 1.89
N THR A 67 11.28 5.26 1.11
CA THR A 67 11.88 6.46 0.51
C THR A 67 10.82 7.38 -0.11
N VAL A 68 11.24 8.47 -0.75
CA VAL A 68 10.38 9.38 -1.53
C VAL A 68 10.83 9.35 -2.99
N THR A 69 9.87 9.36 -3.92
CA THR A 69 10.11 9.49 -5.36
C THR A 69 10.64 10.88 -5.73
N GLN A 70 11.19 11.01 -6.93
CA GLN A 70 11.61 12.32 -7.47
C GLN A 70 10.46 13.32 -7.61
N SER A 71 9.22 12.84 -7.68
CA SER A 71 7.99 13.65 -7.73
C SER A 71 7.38 13.89 -6.35
N ASN A 72 8.12 13.65 -5.26
CA ASN A 72 7.70 13.83 -3.88
C ASN A 72 6.56 12.89 -3.41
N GLY A 73 6.46 11.68 -3.98
CA GLY A 73 5.53 10.65 -3.51
C GLY A 73 6.23 9.66 -2.57
N TYR A 74 5.60 9.29 -1.45
CA TYR A 74 6.15 8.29 -0.53
C TYR A 74 6.08 6.89 -1.14
N ILE A 75 7.11 6.08 -0.88
CA ILE A 75 7.17 4.65 -1.21
C ILE A 75 7.08 3.86 0.09
N TRP A 76 6.16 2.90 0.12
CA TRP A 76 5.86 2.03 1.24
C TRP A 76 6.20 0.60 0.88
N ASP A 77 6.83 -0.13 1.79
CA ASP A 77 6.93 -1.58 1.74
C ASP A 77 5.79 -2.19 2.56
N LEU A 78 5.01 -3.05 1.91
CA LEU A 78 3.86 -3.73 2.49
C LEU A 78 4.05 -5.24 2.64
N SER A 79 5.25 -5.78 2.42
CA SER A 79 5.46 -7.23 2.44
C SER A 79 5.07 -7.89 3.75
N GLU A 80 5.42 -7.26 4.88
CA GLU A 80 5.13 -7.77 6.22
C GLU A 80 3.80 -7.23 6.77
N SER A 81 3.16 -6.29 6.06
CA SER A 81 1.97 -5.59 6.56
C SER A 81 0.78 -6.50 6.82
N PRO A 82 0.43 -7.49 5.95
CA PRO A 82 -0.67 -8.40 6.23
C PRO A 82 -0.49 -9.19 7.53
N GLU A 83 0.73 -9.67 7.81
CA GLU A 83 1.03 -10.44 9.02
C GLU A 83 0.96 -9.55 10.27
N LYS A 84 1.64 -8.40 10.24
CA LYS A 84 1.68 -7.46 11.38
C LYS A 84 0.30 -6.89 11.73
N ILE A 85 -0.52 -6.56 10.73
CA ILE A 85 -1.89 -6.11 10.94
C ILE A 85 -2.74 -7.25 11.50
N GLY A 86 -2.57 -8.47 10.97
CA GLY A 86 -3.26 -9.66 11.45
C GLY A 86 -2.96 -9.97 12.92
N GLU A 87 -1.69 -9.91 13.32
CA GLU A 87 -1.25 -10.09 14.71
C GLU A 87 -1.89 -9.05 15.64
N ALA A 88 -1.84 -7.77 15.28
CA ALA A 88 -2.44 -6.71 16.10
C ALA A 88 -3.97 -6.86 16.26
N ILE A 89 -4.68 -7.30 15.22
CA ILE A 89 -6.11 -7.59 15.31
C ILE A 89 -6.36 -8.78 16.24
N ALA A 90 -5.55 -9.84 16.15
CA ALA A 90 -5.66 -11.01 17.01
C ALA A 90 -5.45 -10.64 18.49
N ASP A 91 -4.42 -9.86 18.79
CA ASP A 91 -4.14 -9.37 20.14
C ASP A 91 -5.29 -8.52 20.69
N ALA A 92 -5.83 -7.60 19.88
CA ALA A 92 -6.98 -6.79 20.27
C ALA A 92 -8.23 -7.64 20.53
N ALA A 93 -8.45 -8.69 19.73
CA ALA A 93 -9.57 -9.61 19.92
C ALA A 93 -9.42 -10.43 21.22
N VAL A 94 -8.22 -10.93 21.51
CA VAL A 94 -7.92 -11.63 22.77
C VAL A 94 -8.15 -10.71 23.96
N ALA A 95 -7.61 -9.49 23.93
CA ALA A 95 -7.81 -8.51 24.99
C ALA A 95 -9.29 -8.17 25.21
N CYS A 96 -10.07 -8.08 24.14
CA CYS A 96 -11.51 -7.85 24.21
C CYS A 96 -12.26 -9.02 24.87
N LEU A 97 -11.93 -10.26 24.49
CA LEU A 97 -12.51 -11.47 25.08
C LEU A 97 -12.15 -11.61 26.57
N ASP A 98 -10.89 -11.31 26.94
CA ASP A 98 -10.44 -11.32 28.33
C ASP A 98 -11.20 -10.29 29.16
N ALA A 99 -11.38 -9.06 28.64
CA ALA A 99 -12.16 -8.03 29.30
C ALA A 99 -13.64 -8.44 29.49
N TRP A 100 -14.23 -9.09 28.48
CA TRP A 100 -15.59 -9.58 28.54
C TRP A 100 -15.78 -10.72 29.56
N LEU A 101 -14.82 -11.65 29.63
CA LEU A 101 -14.85 -12.74 30.62
C LEU A 101 -14.71 -12.20 32.05
N GLN A 102 -13.84 -11.21 32.26
CA GLN A 102 -13.67 -10.58 33.57
C GLN A 102 -14.91 -9.82 34.04
N ASP A 103 -15.66 -9.21 33.12
CA ASP A 103 -16.94 -8.55 33.44
C ASP A 103 -18.05 -9.57 33.77
N SER A 104 -17.97 -10.78 33.20
CA SER A 104 -18.98 -11.84 33.39
C SER A 104 -18.82 -12.64 34.69
N ASP A 105 -17.64 -12.59 35.32
CA ASP A 105 -17.32 -13.24 36.60
C ASP A 105 -17.63 -12.37 37.84
N ASN A 106 -18.16 -11.15 37.64
CA ASN A 106 -18.50 -10.17 38.68
C ASN A 106 -20.02 -9.91 38.77
#